data_AF-A0A2I0KP96-F1
#
_entry.id   AF-A0A2I0KP96-F1
#
_cell.length_a   1.000
_cell.length_b   1.000
_cell.length_c   1.000
_cell.angle_alpha   90.00
_cell.angle_beta   90.00
_cell.angle_gamma   90.00
#
_symmetry.space_group_name_H-M   'P 1'
#
loop_
_entity.id
_entity.type
_entity.pdbx_description
1 polymer ?
#
loop_
_entity_poly.entity_id
_entity_poly.type
_entity_poly.pdbx_seq_one_letter_code
_entity_poly.pdbx_strand_id
1 'polypeptide(L)'
;MALFISIAATGILEMQWGGVGIDDWWRNEQFWVIGGVSSHLFALFQGLLKVLAGVNTNFTVTSKGADDGAFSELYLFKWTSLLIPPTTLLIINIVGVVVGVSDAINNGYDSWGPLFGRLFFAFWVIVHLYPFLKGLLGKQDRMPTIILVWSILLASILTLMWVRINPFVNRDGPVLEVCGLNCD
;
A
#
# COMPACT_ATOMS: atom_id res chain seq x y z
N MET A 1 4.24 -10.63 21.15
CA MET A 1 5.36 -11.56 20.94
C MET A 1 4.87 -12.97 20.59
N ALA A 2 4.04 -13.61 21.43
CA ALA A 2 3.49 -14.95 21.15
C ALA A 2 2.82 -15.07 19.76
N LEU A 3 2.03 -14.08 19.34
CA LEU A 3 1.39 -14.06 18.02
C LEU A 3 2.39 -14.08 16.85
N PHE A 4 3.48 -13.32 16.93
CA PHE A 4 4.50 -13.31 15.88
C PHE A 4 5.25 -14.65 15.82
N ILE A 5 5.53 -15.23 16.99
CA ILE A 5 6.17 -16.56 17.08
C ILE A 5 5.23 -17.63 16.52
N SER A 6 3.94 -17.58 16.82
CA SER A 6 2.98 -18.58 16.31
C SER A 6 2.83 -18.48 14.80
N ILE A 7 2.74 -17.27 14.23
CA ILE A 7 2.66 -17.10 12.77
C ILE A 7 3.94 -17.64 12.10
N ALA A 8 5.12 -17.29 12.64
CA ALA A 8 6.39 -17.77 12.10
C ALA A 8 6.51 -19.30 12.18
N ALA A 9 6.14 -19.89 13.33
CA ALA A 9 6.18 -21.34 13.52
C ALA A 9 5.23 -22.08 12.57
N THR A 10 4.00 -21.59 12.43
CA THR A 10 3.01 -22.18 11.50
C THR A 10 3.47 -22.04 10.05
N GLY A 11 4.00 -20.88 9.65
CA GLY A 11 4.52 -20.68 8.30
C GLY A 11 5.67 -21.63 7.96
N ILE A 12 6.60 -21.84 8.90
CA ILE A 12 7.70 -22.80 8.71
C ILE A 12 7.17 -24.24 8.56
N LEU A 13 6.22 -24.66 9.40
CA LEU A 13 5.63 -25.99 9.33
C LEU A 13 4.89 -26.22 8.01
N GLU A 14 4.12 -25.22 7.56
CA GLU A 14 3.39 -25.28 6.29
C GLU A 14 4.35 -25.39 5.10
N MET A 15 5.42 -24.61 5.07
CA MET A 15 6.44 -24.71 4.02
C MET A 15 7.13 -26.08 4.01
N GLN A 16 7.47 -26.63 5.19
CA GLN A 16 8.12 -27.93 5.29
C GLN A 16 7.22 -29.09 4.84
N TRP A 17 5.95 -29.10 5.26
CA TRP A 17 5.00 -30.13 4.83
C TRP A 17 4.55 -29.97 3.38
N GLY A 18 4.45 -28.74 2.88
CA GLY A 18 4.10 -28.46 1.49
C GLY A 18 5.26 -28.63 0.51
N GLY A 19 6.50 -28.78 0.99
CA GLY A 19 7.69 -28.78 0.13
C GLY A 19 7.88 -27.48 -0.64
N VAL A 20 7.40 -26.36 -0.10
CA VAL A 20 7.40 -25.04 -0.76
C VAL A 20 8.66 -24.28 -0.37
N GLY A 21 9.37 -23.72 -1.35
CA GLY A 21 10.53 -22.86 -1.11
C GLY A 21 10.13 -21.52 -0.49
N ILE A 22 11.03 -20.93 0.31
CA ILE A 22 10.79 -19.64 0.98
C ILE A 22 10.49 -18.51 -0.01
N ASP A 23 11.12 -18.51 -1.19
CA ASP A 23 10.90 -17.52 -2.24
C ASP A 23 9.48 -17.61 -2.81
N ASP A 24 8.95 -18.82 -2.99
CA ASP A 24 7.59 -19.02 -3.50
C ASP A 24 6.54 -18.68 -2.45
N TRP A 25 6.80 -19.04 -1.18
CA TRP A 25 5.95 -18.64 -0.06
C TRP A 25 5.86 -17.12 0.05
N TRP A 26 7.01 -16.43 0.03
CA TRP A 26 7.05 -14.97 0.09
C TRP A 26 6.35 -14.31 -1.10
N ARG A 27 6.58 -14.80 -2.33
CA ARG A 27 5.89 -14.31 -3.52
C ARG A 27 4.38 -14.50 -3.42
N ASN A 28 3.93 -15.63 -2.86
CA ASN A 28 2.52 -15.90 -2.63
C ASN A 28 1.92 -14.90 -1.64
N GLU A 29 2.60 -14.58 -0.53
CA GLU A 29 2.16 -13.54 0.39
C GLU A 29 2.05 -12.16 -0.29
N GLN A 30 3.05 -11.79 -1.09
CA GLN A 30 3.01 -10.54 -1.86
C GLN A 30 1.80 -10.48 -2.80
N PHE A 31 1.54 -11.55 -3.56
CA PHE A 31 0.36 -11.63 -4.44
C PHE A 31 -0.96 -11.60 -3.67
N TRP A 32 -1.01 -12.24 -2.51
CA TRP A 32 -2.18 -12.22 -1.64
C TRP A 32 -2.51 -10.81 -1.16
N VAL A 33 -1.50 -10.05 -0.69
CA VAL A 33 -1.69 -8.65 -0.28
C VAL A 33 -2.12 -7.78 -1.46
N ILE A 34 -1.43 -7.89 -2.60
CA ILE A 34 -1.76 -7.10 -3.80
C ILE A 34 -3.18 -7.40 -4.29
N GLY A 35 -3.57 -8.68 -4.34
CA GLY A 35 -4.92 -9.12 -4.71
C GLY A 35 -5.98 -8.62 -3.71
N GLY A 36 -5.68 -8.68 -2.42
CA GLY A 36 -6.51 -8.15 -1.34
C GLY A 36 -6.84 -6.66 -1.51
N VAL A 37 -5.83 -5.83 -1.79
CA VAL A 37 -5.98 -4.37 -1.93
C VAL A 37 -6.63 -3.98 -3.27
N SER A 38 -6.59 -4.85 -4.28
CA SER A 38 -7.09 -4.56 -5.63
C SER A 38 -8.34 -5.35 -6.00
N SER A 39 -8.18 -6.54 -6.59
CA SER A 39 -9.25 -7.34 -7.17
C SER A 39 -10.29 -7.78 -6.15
N HIS A 40 -9.87 -8.16 -4.94
CA HIS A 40 -10.81 -8.58 -3.89
C HIS A 40 -11.66 -7.40 -3.42
N LEU A 41 -11.07 -6.23 -3.22
CA LEU A 41 -11.79 -5.01 -2.84
C LEU A 41 -12.81 -4.61 -3.92
N PHE A 42 -12.41 -4.67 -5.19
CA PHE A 42 -13.31 -4.36 -6.31
C PHE A 42 -14.46 -5.37 -6.42
N ALA A 43 -14.17 -6.66 -6.28
CA ALA A 43 -15.17 -7.73 -6.28
C ALA A 43 -16.18 -7.57 -5.14
N LEU A 44 -15.73 -7.16 -3.96
CA LEU A 44 -16.60 -6.88 -2.82
C LEU A 44 -17.59 -5.73 -3.12
N PHE A 45 -17.11 -4.60 -3.64
CA PHE A 45 -17.99 -3.49 -4.01
C PHE A 45 -18.98 -3.87 -5.11
N GLN A 46 -18.54 -4.63 -6.12
CA GLN A 46 -19.44 -5.12 -7.16
C GLN A 46 -20.50 -6.09 -6.62
N GLY A 47 -20.12 -6.98 -5.69
CA GLY A 47 -21.05 -7.87 -5.00
C GLY A 47 -22.11 -7.09 -4.22
N LEU A 48 -21.70 -6.08 -3.46
CA LEU A 48 -22.61 -5.21 -2.72
C LEU A 48 -23.55 -4.44 -3.63
N LEU A 49 -23.06 -3.86 -4.73
CA LEU A 49 -23.90 -3.15 -5.71
C LEU A 49 -24.93 -4.09 -6.36
N LYS A 50 -24.53 -5.33 -6.64
CA LYS A 50 -25.45 -6.33 -7.19
C LYS A 50 -26.55 -6.69 -6.19
N VAL A 51 -26.20 -6.93 -4.92
CA VAL A 51 -27.16 -7.33 -3.89
C VAL A 51 -28.06 -6.17 -3.46
N LEU A 52 -27.52 -4.96 -3.30
CA LEU A 52 -28.24 -3.81 -2.75
C LEU A 52 -28.97 -2.98 -3.82
N ALA A 53 -28.38 -2.85 -5.02
CA ALA A 53 -28.90 -1.97 -6.07
C ALA A 53 -29.41 -2.74 -7.31
N GLY A 54 -29.34 -4.07 -7.33
CA GLY A 54 -29.83 -4.89 -8.46
C GLY A 54 -29.08 -4.66 -9.78
N VAL A 55 -27.92 -4.00 -9.75
CA VAL A 55 -27.14 -3.68 -10.95
C VAL A 55 -26.50 -4.96 -11.49
N ASN A 56 -26.81 -5.33 -12.74
CA ASN A 56 -26.17 -6.44 -13.42
C ASN A 56 -24.72 -6.08 -13.75
N THR A 57 -23.80 -6.48 -12.88
CA THR A 57 -22.36 -6.36 -13.10
C THR A 57 -21.88 -7.50 -14.00
N ASN A 58 -21.80 -7.26 -15.31
CA ASN A 58 -21.15 -8.20 -16.22
C ASN A 58 -19.63 -8.10 -16.08
N PHE A 59 -19.03 -9.10 -15.43
CA PHE A 59 -17.60 -9.35 -15.52
C PHE A 59 -17.28 -9.73 -16.96
N THR A 60 -16.73 -8.81 -17.74
CA THR A 60 -15.98 -9.21 -18.94
C THR A 60 -14.67 -9.80 -18.45
N VAL A 61 -14.67 -11.12 -18.24
CA VAL A 61 -13.45 -11.89 -17.97
C VAL A 61 -12.58 -11.72 -19.21
N THR A 62 -11.51 -10.92 -19.12
CA THR A 62 -10.48 -10.98 -20.16
C THR A 62 -9.89 -12.37 -20.04
N SER A 63 -10.15 -13.25 -21.02
CA SER A 63 -9.43 -14.51 -21.11
C SER A 63 -7.94 -14.18 -21.14
N LYS A 64 -7.18 -14.77 -20.23
CA LYS A 64 -5.75 -14.98 -20.49
C LYS A 64 -5.73 -15.97 -21.65
N GLY A 65 -5.68 -15.47 -22.87
CA GLY A 65 -5.31 -16.30 -24.01
C GLY A 65 -3.96 -16.91 -23.65
N ALA A 66 -3.96 -18.22 -23.44
CA ALA A 66 -2.74 -19.00 -23.42
C ALA A 66 -2.20 -18.93 -24.85
N ASP A 67 -1.20 -18.09 -25.07
CA ASP A 67 -0.30 -18.28 -26.19
C ASP A 67 1.04 -18.73 -25.60
N ASP A 68 1.44 -19.93 -26.01
CA ASP A 68 2.58 -20.66 -25.52
C ASP A 68 3.87 -19.84 -25.67
N GLY A 69 4.33 -19.26 -24.56
CA GLY A 69 5.54 -18.43 -24.55
C GLY A 69 6.12 -18.29 -23.15
N ALA A 70 6.67 -19.39 -22.63
CA ALA A 70 7.59 -19.48 -21.49
C ALA A 70 7.81 -18.17 -20.70
N PHE A 71 7.02 -17.97 -19.64
CA PHE A 71 7.26 -17.09 -18.48
C PHE A 71 7.62 -15.60 -18.73
N SER A 72 7.65 -15.09 -19.98
CA SER A 72 7.91 -13.67 -20.26
C SER A 72 6.65 -12.80 -20.10
N GLU A 73 5.47 -13.41 -20.21
CA GLU A 73 4.18 -12.72 -20.06
C GLU A 73 3.77 -12.43 -18.61
N LEU A 74 4.43 -13.02 -17.61
CA LEU A 74 4.16 -12.68 -16.20
C LEU A 74 4.58 -11.23 -15.85
N TYR A 75 5.31 -10.56 -16.76
CA TYR A 75 5.75 -9.18 -16.65
C TYR A 75 5.03 -8.21 -17.61
N LEU A 76 4.02 -8.66 -18.37
CA LEU A 76 3.19 -7.74 -19.14
C LEU A 76 2.17 -7.06 -18.22
N PHE A 77 2.55 -5.88 -17.75
CA PHE A 77 1.74 -5.08 -16.86
C PHE A 77 0.59 -4.44 -17.64
N LYS A 78 -0.59 -5.05 -17.60
CA LYS A 78 -1.80 -4.49 -18.22
C LYS A 78 -2.37 -3.39 -17.33
N TRP A 79 -2.34 -2.16 -17.84
CA TRP A 79 -2.87 -0.99 -17.17
C TRP A 79 -4.40 -1.11 -16.96
N THR A 80 -4.83 -1.22 -15.70
CA THR A 80 -6.23 -1.33 -15.31
C THR A 80 -6.53 -0.43 -14.11
N SER A 81 -7.81 -0.10 -13.90
CA SER A 81 -8.26 0.67 -12.72
C SER A 81 -8.02 -0.05 -11.40
N LEU A 82 -7.84 -1.38 -11.42
CA LEU A 82 -7.47 -2.21 -10.26
C LEU A 82 -6.12 -1.83 -9.65
N LEU A 83 -5.28 -1.10 -10.39
CA LEU A 83 -3.96 -0.66 -9.94
C LEU A 83 -4.01 0.65 -9.14
N ILE A 84 -5.14 1.37 -9.17
CA ILE A 84 -5.30 2.64 -8.46
C ILE A 84 -5.15 2.45 -6.94
N PRO A 85 -5.84 1.49 -6.28
CA PRO A 85 -5.70 1.33 -4.83
C PRO A 85 -4.29 0.93 -4.38
N PRO A 86 -3.61 -0.08 -4.98
CA PRO A 86 -2.22 -0.42 -4.62
C PRO A 86 -1.25 0.74 -4.82
N THR A 87 -1.38 1.50 -5.92
CA THR A 87 -0.52 2.67 -6.20
C THR A 87 -0.76 3.79 -5.18
N THR A 88 -2.02 4.05 -4.81
CA THR A 88 -2.38 5.02 -3.77
C THR A 88 -1.74 4.65 -2.43
N LEU A 89 -1.86 3.38 -2.05
CA LEU A 89 -1.35 2.86 -0.79
C LEU A 89 0.18 2.93 -0.74
N LEU A 90 0.86 2.66 -1.85
CA LEU A 90 2.29 2.85 -2.00
C LEU A 90 2.70 4.32 -1.83
N ILE A 91 2.01 5.26 -2.51
CA ILE A 91 2.30 6.70 -2.41
C ILE A 91 2.18 7.19 -0.97
N ILE A 92 1.07 6.86 -0.28
CA ILE A 92 0.84 7.28 1.11
C ILE A 92 1.95 6.76 2.03
N ASN A 93 2.36 5.49 1.89
CA ASN A 93 3.40 4.93 2.74
C ASN A 93 4.78 5.54 2.48
N ILE A 94 5.15 5.79 1.21
CA ILE A 94 6.40 6.47 0.86
C ILE A 94 6.43 7.89 1.43
N VAL A 95 5.36 8.67 1.21
CA VAL A 95 5.26 10.04 1.74
C VAL A 95 5.28 10.01 3.27
N GLY A 96 4.57 9.07 3.90
CA GLY A 96 4.56 8.91 5.35
C GLY A 96 5.93 8.61 5.95
N VAL A 97 6.75 7.78 5.28
CA VAL A 97 8.14 7.53 5.68
C VAL A 97 8.97 8.82 5.58
N VAL A 98 8.90 9.54 4.46
CA VAL A 98 9.66 10.78 4.26
C VAL A 98 9.28 11.84 5.30
N VAL A 99 7.99 12.06 5.52
CA VAL A 99 7.48 13.03 6.50
C VAL A 99 7.87 12.61 7.92
N GLY A 100 7.68 11.33 8.28
CA GLY A 100 7.99 10.82 9.61
C GLY A 100 9.48 10.93 9.96
N VAL A 101 10.36 10.59 9.01
CA VAL A 101 11.82 10.75 9.21
C VAL A 101 12.20 12.22 9.30
N SER A 102 11.63 13.08 8.46
CA SER A 102 11.89 14.53 8.51
C SER A 102 11.49 15.13 9.85
N ASP A 103 10.32 14.73 10.37
CA ASP A 103 9.82 15.17 11.67
C ASP A 103 10.74 14.72 12.82
N ALA A 104 11.21 13.48 12.80
CA ALA A 104 12.11 12.97 13.84
C ALA A 104 13.51 13.58 13.81
N ILE A 105 14.00 13.99 12.64
CA ILE A 105 15.24 14.75 12.52
C ILE A 105 15.07 16.14 13.17
N ASN A 106 13.92 16.78 12.96
CA ASN A 106 13.66 18.14 13.46
C ASN A 106 13.35 18.19 14.97
N ASN A 107 12.72 17.14 15.53
CA ASN A 107 12.22 17.13 16.91
C ASN A 107 13.12 16.38 17.91
N GLY A 108 14.27 15.85 17.48
CA GLY A 108 15.26 15.23 18.37
C GLY A 108 14.99 13.76 18.75
N TYR A 109 15.84 13.19 19.61
CA TYR A 109 15.94 11.73 19.83
C TYR A 109 14.67 11.07 20.39
N ASP A 110 13.89 11.77 21.22
CA ASP A 110 12.69 11.22 21.86
C ASP A 110 11.58 10.85 20.85
N SER A 111 11.61 11.44 19.66
CA SER A 111 10.66 11.15 18.58
C SER A 111 10.94 9.81 17.85
N TRP A 112 12.16 9.26 17.97
CA TRP A 112 12.58 8.08 17.21
C TRP A 112 11.95 6.78 17.71
N GLY A 113 11.72 6.66 19.02
CA GLY A 113 11.11 5.46 19.61
C GLY A 113 9.71 5.18 19.04
N PRO A 114 8.76 6.13 19.14
CA PRO A 114 7.42 5.99 18.54
C PRO A 114 7.45 5.87 17.01
N LEU A 115 8.41 6.52 16.35
CA LEU A 115 8.56 6.47 14.89
C LEU A 115 8.95 5.08 14.40
N PHE A 116 9.81 4.36 15.11
CA PHE A 116 10.31 3.04 14.69
C PHE A 116 9.19 2.06 14.35
N GLY A 117 8.18 1.95 15.22
CA GLY A 117 7.03 1.08 14.97
C GLY A 117 6.25 1.47 13.72
N ARG A 118 6.05 2.78 13.50
CA ARG A 118 5.35 3.30 12.31
C ARG A 118 6.13 3.02 11.03
N LEU A 119 7.45 3.22 11.06
CA LEU A 119 8.33 2.91 9.93
C LEU A 119 8.38 1.42 9.62
N PHE A 120 8.39 0.56 10.64
CA PHE A 120 8.37 -0.89 10.44
C PHE A 120 7.14 -1.34 9.65
N PHE A 121 5.94 -0.88 10.04
CA PHE A 121 4.72 -1.22 9.31
C PHE A 121 4.67 -0.61 7.92
N ALA A 122 5.09 0.66 7.76
CA ALA A 122 5.14 1.30 6.46
C ALA A 122 6.10 0.57 5.50
N PHE A 123 7.26 0.15 6.01
CA PHE A 123 8.22 -0.61 5.23
C PHE A 123 7.70 -2.01 4.90
N TRP A 124 7.10 -2.72 5.85
CA TRP A 124 6.47 -4.02 5.61
C TRP A 124 5.48 -3.97 4.44
N VAL A 125 4.63 -2.93 4.40
CA VAL A 125 3.71 -2.68 3.29
C VAL A 125 4.46 -2.44 1.98
N ILE A 126 5.45 -1.55 1.96
CA ILE A 126 6.23 -1.23 0.76
C ILE A 126 6.94 -2.47 0.20
N VAL A 127 7.53 -3.31 1.06
CA VAL A 127 8.20 -4.55 0.64
C VAL A 127 7.19 -5.54 0.05
N HIS A 128 5.98 -5.65 0.58
CA HIS A 128 4.95 -6.50 -0.02
C HIS A 128 4.50 -6.01 -1.40
N LEU A 129 4.50 -4.69 -1.62
CA LEU A 129 4.19 -4.04 -2.90
C LEU A 129 5.39 -3.97 -3.85
N TYR A 130 6.57 -4.44 -3.48
CA TYR A 130 7.77 -4.35 -4.31
C TYR A 130 7.65 -5.00 -5.71
N PRO A 131 7.05 -6.20 -5.87
CA PRO A 131 6.85 -6.79 -7.20
C PRO A 131 5.92 -5.94 -8.07
N PHE A 132 4.92 -5.32 -7.45
CA PHE A 132 4.03 -4.37 -8.11
C PHE A 132 4.79 -3.12 -8.57
N LEU A 133 5.65 -2.57 -7.72
CA LEU A 133 6.52 -1.45 -8.07
C LEU A 133 7.50 -1.81 -9.21
N LYS A 134 8.10 -3.01 -9.19
CA LYS A 134 8.90 -3.51 -10.32
C LYS A 134 8.09 -3.60 -11.62
N GLY A 135 6.84 -4.04 -11.53
CA GLY A 135 5.91 -4.06 -12.67
C GLY A 135 5.63 -2.66 -13.23
N LEU A 136 5.41 -1.67 -12.36
CA LEU A 136 5.20 -0.27 -12.74
C LEU A 136 6.42 0.40 -13.38
N LEU A 137 7.61 0.12 -12.85
CA LEU A 137 8.89 0.70 -13.30
C LEU A 137 9.59 -0.13 -14.40
N GLY A 138 8.97 -1.22 -14.86
CA GLY A 138 9.50 -2.08 -15.91
C GLY A 138 9.64 -1.37 -17.27
N LYS A 139 10.23 -2.06 -18.26
CA LYS A 139 10.46 -1.58 -19.64
C LYS A 139 9.17 -1.39 -20.46
N GLN A 140 8.12 -0.81 -19.89
CA GLN A 140 6.89 -0.47 -20.59
C GLN A 140 6.77 1.06 -20.65
N ASP A 141 6.63 1.56 -21.88
CA ASP A 141 7.12 2.86 -22.32
C ASP A 141 6.28 4.08 -21.87
N ARG A 142 5.52 3.98 -20.77
CA ARG A 142 4.90 5.07 -19.99
C ARG A 142 3.96 4.48 -18.93
N MET A 143 4.13 4.88 -17.66
CA MET A 143 3.02 4.78 -16.70
C MET A 143 1.84 5.65 -17.20
N PRO A 144 0.61 5.15 -17.28
CA PRO A 144 -0.56 5.92 -17.65
C PRO A 144 -0.74 7.00 -16.61
N THR A 145 -0.57 8.24 -17.05
CA THR A 145 -0.77 9.43 -16.23
C THR A 145 -2.12 9.39 -15.50
N ILE A 146 -3.15 8.79 -16.11
CA ILE A 146 -4.46 8.62 -15.50
C ILE A 146 -4.42 7.84 -14.18
N ILE A 147 -3.71 6.71 -14.09
CA ILE A 147 -3.64 5.91 -12.86
C ILE A 147 -2.93 6.71 -11.78
N LEU A 148 -1.81 7.36 -12.13
CA LEU A 148 -1.04 8.19 -11.21
C LEU A 148 -1.88 9.35 -10.67
N VAL A 149 -2.59 10.07 -11.54
CA VAL A 149 -3.46 11.20 -11.15
C VAL A 149 -4.56 10.74 -10.20
N TRP A 150 -5.27 9.65 -10.53
CA TRP A 150 -6.31 9.12 -9.65
C TRP A 150 -5.76 8.63 -8.31
N SER A 151 -4.57 8.02 -8.30
CA SER A 151 -3.93 7.59 -7.06
C SER A 151 -3.49 8.75 -6.18
N ILE A 152 -2.92 9.81 -6.76
CA ILE A 152 -2.56 11.03 -6.01
C ILE A 152 -3.82 11.72 -5.47
N LEU A 153 -4.87 11.83 -6.29
CA LEU A 153 -6.13 12.40 -5.88
C LEU A 153 -6.74 11.60 -4.72
N LEU A 154 -6.82 10.28 -4.84
CA LEU A 154 -7.34 9.42 -3.76
C LEU A 154 -6.46 9.52 -2.50
N ALA A 155 -5.14 9.55 -2.65
CA ALA A 155 -4.22 9.70 -1.52
C ALA A 155 -4.47 11.01 -0.78
N SER A 156 -4.58 12.13 -1.52
CA SER A 156 -4.85 13.44 -0.94
C SER A 156 -6.17 13.49 -0.16
N ILE A 157 -7.25 12.93 -0.72
CA ILE A 157 -8.56 12.84 -0.05
C ILE A 157 -8.46 12.03 1.24
N LEU A 158 -7.83 10.85 1.20
CA LEU A 158 -7.67 9.99 2.36
C LEU A 158 -6.83 10.65 3.46
N THR A 159 -5.75 11.34 3.10
CA THR A 159 -4.91 12.08 4.05
C THR A 159 -5.66 13.27 4.66
N LEU A 160 -6.38 14.05 3.86
CA LEU A 160 -7.18 15.18 4.38
C LEU A 160 -8.30 14.69 5.29
N MET A 161 -8.98 13.61 4.91
CA MET A 161 -9.99 12.96 5.73
C MET A 161 -9.39 12.48 7.06
N TRP A 162 -8.22 11.85 7.03
CA TRP A 162 -7.51 11.43 8.23
C TRP A 162 -7.22 12.60 9.18
N VAL A 163 -6.64 13.69 8.68
CA VAL A 163 -6.37 14.90 9.47
C VAL A 163 -7.64 15.45 10.11
N ARG A 164 -8.78 15.37 9.41
CA ARG A 164 -10.04 15.91 9.90
C ARG A 164 -10.69 15.06 11.00
N ILE A 165 -10.56 13.73 10.90
CA ILE A 165 -11.21 12.76 11.80
C ILE A 165 -10.33 12.44 13.00
N ASN A 166 -9.00 12.44 12.85
CA ASN A 166 -8.09 12.00 13.89
C ASN A 166 -8.15 12.92 15.12
N PRO A 167 -8.59 12.40 16.29
CA PRO A 167 -8.72 13.21 17.50
C PRO A 167 -7.38 13.49 18.18
N PHE A 168 -6.31 12.79 17.77
CA PHE A 168 -4.96 12.90 18.37
C PHE A 168 -4.04 13.86 17.62
N VAL A 169 -4.55 14.56 16.60
CA VAL A 169 -3.82 15.66 15.96
C VAL A 169 -4.00 16.91 16.82
N ASN A 170 -2.91 17.43 17.39
CA ASN A 170 -2.92 18.70 18.09
C ASN A 170 -3.46 19.79 17.17
N ARG A 171 -4.56 20.42 17.59
CA ARG A 171 -5.18 21.56 16.88
C ARG A 171 -4.74 22.90 17.44
N ASP A 172 -4.13 22.86 18.61
CA ASP A 172 -3.45 23.98 19.21
C ASP A 172 -2.17 24.15 18.38
N GLY A 173 -2.07 25.26 17.65
CA GLY A 173 -0.93 25.56 16.80
C GLY A 173 0.41 25.55 17.56
N PRO A 174 1.53 25.86 16.88
CA PRO A 174 2.82 25.96 17.56
C PRO A 174 2.69 26.91 18.75
N VAL A 175 3.22 26.50 19.91
CA VAL A 175 3.27 27.37 21.10
C VAL A 175 4.17 28.55 20.75
N LEU A 176 3.55 29.70 20.48
CA LEU A 176 4.26 30.93 20.18
C LEU A 176 4.81 31.49 21.49
N GLU A 177 6.08 31.22 21.79
CA GLU A 177 6.80 32.01 22.79
C GLU A 177 7.02 33.43 22.27
N VAL A 178 6.79 34.41 23.13
CA VAL A 178 7.08 35.81 22.80
C VAL A 178 8.58 35.93 22.59
N CYS A 179 8.99 36.07 21.33
CA CYS A 179 10.37 36.41 21.00
C CYS A 179 10.64 37.78 21.62
N GLY A 180 11.42 37.83 22.71
CA GLY A 180 11.77 39.04 23.45
C GLY A 180 12.61 40.06 22.68
N LEU A 181 12.52 40.06 21.35
CA LEU A 181 13.08 41.07 20.48
C LEU A 181 12.13 42.27 20.47
N ASN A 182 12.64 43.39 20.94
CA ASN A 182 11.95 44.67 20.84
C ASN A 182 12.03 45.11 19.36
N CYS A 183 10.95 44.93 18.61
CA CYS A 183 10.84 45.34 17.21
C CYS A 183 10.36 46.80 17.09
N ASP A 184 10.97 47.70 17.88
CA ASP A 184 10.84 49.16 17.69
C ASP A 184 11.84 49.66 16.64
#